data_AF-Q8TYN4-F1
#
_entry.id   AF-Q8TYN4-F1
#
_cell.length_a   1.000
_cell.length_b   1.000
_cell.length_c   1.000
_cell.angle_alpha   90.00
_cell.angle_beta   90.00
_cell.angle_gamma   90.00
#
_symmetry.space_group_name_H-M   'P 1'
#
loop_
_entity.id
_entity.type
_entity.pdbx_description
1 polymer ?
#
loop_
_entity_poly.entity_id
_entity_poly.type
_entity_poly.pdbx_seq_one_letter_code
_entity_poly.pdbx_strand_id
1 'polypeptide(L)'
;MARVSPLVTGLVAGVSAAILQAVFKVSPPPAYGICIACHTRDLVNWIVNHAAGTTLGMAPVSKPFPVLTVVGIFIGALIAAFAHGEFRIRRTHHPILGFVLGFLVINFALFMGGCPIRTSLRTMYGDVVALLGLISIAVGVILGAEFYLKRKA
;
A
#
# COMPACT_ATOMS: atom_id res chain seq x y z
N MET A 1 -12.83 -14.73 18.57
CA MET A 1 -12.20 -13.41 18.34
C MET A 1 -13.20 -12.51 17.64
N ALA A 2 -13.46 -11.33 18.18
CA ALA A 2 -14.35 -10.36 17.54
C ALA A 2 -13.71 -9.93 16.21
N ARG A 3 -14.38 -10.20 15.08
CA ARG A 3 -13.96 -9.68 13.79
C ARG A 3 -14.12 -8.17 13.85
N VAL A 4 -13.03 -7.44 14.02
CA VAL A 4 -13.07 -5.98 13.95
C VAL A 4 -13.49 -5.61 12.53
N SER A 5 -14.60 -4.90 12.40
CA SER A 5 -15.08 -4.45 11.10
C SER A 5 -14.05 -3.51 10.47
N PRO A 6 -13.79 -3.59 9.14
CA PRO A 6 -12.93 -2.64 8.44
C PRO A 6 -13.33 -1.18 8.69
N LEU A 7 -14.62 -0.92 8.94
CA LEU A 7 -15.15 0.40 9.27
C LEU A 7 -14.62 0.91 10.63
N VAL A 8 -14.60 0.03 11.65
CA VAL A 8 -14.10 0.35 12.99
C VAL A 8 -12.60 0.62 12.93
N THR A 9 -11.84 -0.23 12.23
CA THR A 9 -10.41 -0.03 12.04
C THR A 9 -10.11 1.29 11.33
N GLY A 10 -10.86 1.60 10.26
CA GLY A 10 -10.70 2.85 9.52
C GLY A 10 -11.02 4.09 10.38
N LEU A 11 -12.10 4.04 11.16
CA LEU A 11 -12.49 5.12 12.05
C LEU A 11 -11.44 5.36 13.15
N VAL A 12 -10.98 4.29 13.81
CA VAL A 12 -9.97 4.38 14.86
C VAL A 12 -8.64 4.91 14.30
N ALA A 13 -8.20 4.40 13.14
CA ALA A 13 -6.97 4.86 12.50
C ALA A 13 -7.07 6.33 12.03
N GLY A 14 -8.20 6.73 11.45
CA GLY A 14 -8.42 8.10 10.99
C GLY A 14 -8.51 9.11 12.15
N VAL A 15 -9.30 8.80 13.18
CA VAL A 15 -9.45 9.67 14.36
C VAL A 15 -8.13 9.80 15.12
N SER A 16 -7.41 8.69 15.34
CA SER A 16 -6.11 8.74 16.00
C SER A 16 -5.09 9.56 15.20
N ALA A 17 -5.06 9.42 13.86
CA ALA A 17 -4.20 10.24 13.00
C ALA A 17 -4.55 11.74 13.09
N ALA A 18 -5.84 12.09 13.08
CA ALA A 18 -6.28 13.48 13.21
C ALA A 18 -5.91 14.08 14.58
N ILE A 19 -6.08 13.33 15.66
CA ILE A 19 -5.68 13.75 17.02
C ILE A 19 -4.16 13.93 17.10
N LEU A 20 -3.39 12.98 16.56
CA LEU A 20 -1.93 13.07 16.52
C LEU A 20 -1.45 14.32 15.77
N GLN A 21 -2.09 14.63 14.63
CA GLN A 21 -1.75 15.82 13.86
C GLN A 21 -2.14 17.12 14.58
N ALA A 22 -3.33 17.17 15.19
CA ALA A 22 -3.84 18.36 15.87
C ALA A 22 -3.10 18.68 17.18
N VAL A 23 -2.78 17.65 17.98
CA VAL A 23 -2.21 17.80 19.34
C VAL A 23 -0.69 17.81 19.31
N PHE A 24 -0.06 16.87 18.60
CA PHE A 24 1.39 16.69 18.62
C PHE A 24 2.10 17.41 17.47
N LYS A 25 1.34 18.10 16.58
CA LYS A 25 1.85 18.77 15.36
C LYS A 25 2.71 17.86 14.48
N VAL A 26 2.54 16.55 14.59
CA VAL A 26 3.23 15.57 13.76
C VAL A 26 2.58 15.62 12.39
N SER A 27 3.25 16.29 11.44
CA SER A 27 2.80 16.37 10.05
C SER A 27 3.65 15.46 9.17
N PRO A 28 3.16 14.27 8.79
CA PRO A 28 3.78 13.50 7.73
C PRO A 28 3.69 14.27 6.40
N PRO A 29 4.46 13.88 5.36
CA PRO A 29 4.34 14.49 4.04
C PRO A 29 2.87 14.46 3.57
N PRO A 30 2.38 15.53 2.92
CA PRO A 30 0.97 15.64 2.55
C PRO A 30 0.55 14.48 1.63
N ALA A 31 -0.54 13.82 2.01
CA ALA A 31 -1.08 12.62 1.35
C ALA A 31 -0.06 11.48 1.16
N TYR A 32 0.78 11.22 2.16
CA TYR A 32 1.62 10.02 2.19
C TYR A 32 0.79 8.80 2.63
N GLY A 33 0.84 7.71 1.85
CA GLY A 33 0.12 6.47 2.14
C GLY A 33 1.06 5.27 2.14
N ILE A 34 0.75 4.27 2.96
CA ILE A 34 1.48 2.99 2.98
C ILE A 34 1.14 2.24 1.69
N CYS A 35 2.05 2.26 0.71
CA CYS A 35 1.87 1.62 -0.59
C CYS A 35 2.94 0.56 -0.85
N ILE A 36 2.53 -0.69 -1.00
CA ILE A 36 3.47 -1.78 -1.31
C ILE A 36 4.25 -1.47 -2.60
N ALA A 37 3.60 -0.95 -3.64
CA ALA A 37 4.28 -0.63 -4.89
C ALA A 37 5.34 0.48 -4.72
N CYS A 38 4.98 1.61 -4.11
CA CYS A 38 5.92 2.72 -3.91
C CYS A 38 7.04 2.38 -2.91
N HIS A 39 6.74 1.62 -1.86
CA HIS A 39 7.76 1.19 -0.91
C HIS A 39 8.70 0.12 -1.51
N THR A 40 8.23 -0.72 -2.45
CA THR A 40 9.11 -1.65 -3.19
C THR A 40 10.08 -0.85 -4.05
N ARG A 41 9.58 0.17 -4.76
CA ARG A 41 10.40 1.11 -5.52
C ARG A 41 11.44 1.81 -4.65
N ASP A 42 11.04 2.27 -3.46
CA ASP A 42 11.98 2.92 -2.52
C ASP A 42 13.05 1.95 -2.02
N LEU A 43 12.72 0.68 -1.76
CA LEU A 43 13.72 -0.35 -1.43
C LEU A 43 14.69 -0.59 -2.58
N VAL A 44 14.19 -0.75 -3.81
CA VAL A 44 15.03 -0.96 -4.99
C VAL A 44 15.94 0.25 -5.23
N ASN A 45 15.39 1.46 -5.17
CA ASN A 45 16.16 2.70 -5.32
C ASN A 45 17.19 2.86 -4.20
N TRP A 46 16.87 2.46 -2.97
CA TRP A 46 17.84 2.48 -1.86
C TRP A 46 19.02 1.55 -2.14
N ILE A 47 18.77 0.31 -2.55
CA ILE A 47 19.82 -0.66 -2.91
C ILE A 47 20.66 -0.14 -4.08
N VAL A 48 20.03 0.35 -5.14
CA VAL A 48 20.73 0.83 -6.34
C VAL A 48 21.53 2.10 -6.06
N ASN A 49 21.01 3.02 -5.25
CA ASN A 49 21.73 4.23 -4.85
C ASN A 49 22.96 3.86 -4.00
N HIS A 50 22.83 2.87 -3.11
CA HIS A 50 23.94 2.43 -2.26
C HIS A 50 24.99 1.61 -3.03
N ALA A 51 24.56 0.79 -3.99
CA ALA A 51 25.44 -0.07 -4.78
C ALA A 51 26.13 0.65 -5.95
N ALA A 52 25.43 1.58 -6.60
CA ALA A 52 25.87 2.20 -7.85
C ALA A 52 26.15 3.71 -7.73
N GLY A 53 26.07 4.31 -6.53
CA GLY A 53 26.33 5.74 -6.32
C GLY A 53 25.34 6.66 -7.03
N THR A 54 24.17 6.15 -7.40
CA THR A 54 23.13 6.91 -8.10
C THR A 54 22.25 7.71 -7.14
N THR A 55 21.45 8.64 -7.67
CA THR A 55 20.55 9.52 -6.91
C THR A 55 19.09 9.34 -7.32
N LEU A 56 18.65 8.08 -7.45
CA LEU A 56 17.27 7.74 -7.78
C LEU A 56 16.32 8.25 -6.70
N GLY A 57 15.18 8.83 -7.13
CA GLY A 57 14.23 9.50 -6.24
C GLY A 57 13.57 8.54 -5.24
N MET A 58 13.73 8.84 -3.95
CA MET A 58 13.14 8.09 -2.83
C MET A 58 12.25 8.99 -1.98
N ALA A 59 11.21 8.42 -1.37
CA ALA A 59 10.41 9.15 -0.39
C ALA A 59 11.31 9.62 0.78
N PRO A 60 11.15 10.87 1.28
CA PRO A 60 11.96 11.41 2.39
C PRO A 60 11.93 10.53 3.64
N VAL A 61 10.79 9.88 3.87
CA VAL A 61 10.53 8.99 5.01
C VAL A 61 11.34 7.68 4.91
N SER A 62 11.65 7.22 3.69
CA SER A 62 12.40 5.99 3.44
C SER A 62 13.91 6.22 3.22
N LYS A 63 14.36 7.48 3.11
CA LYS A 63 15.80 7.82 3.00
C LYS A 63 16.65 7.39 4.21
N PRO A 64 16.23 7.61 5.47
CA PRO A 64 17.10 7.36 6.62
C PRO A 64 17.13 5.89 7.06
N PHE A 65 16.06 5.11 6.83
CA PHE A 65 15.96 3.74 7.34
C PHE A 65 15.33 2.76 6.34
N PRO A 66 16.02 1.64 5.99
CA PRO A 66 15.46 0.60 5.13
C PRO A 66 14.26 -0.13 5.77
N VAL A 67 14.13 -0.06 7.10
CA VAL A 67 12.98 -0.60 7.85
C VAL A 67 11.68 0.09 7.45
N LEU A 68 11.72 1.34 6.96
CA LEU A 68 10.54 2.06 6.50
C LEU A 68 10.19 1.80 5.02
N THR A 69 10.73 0.72 4.45
CA THR A 69 10.38 0.20 3.12
C THR A 69 9.48 -1.03 3.24
N VAL A 70 9.29 -1.78 2.15
CA VAL A 70 8.50 -3.03 2.16
C VAL A 70 9.00 -4.03 3.19
N VAL A 71 10.28 -4.01 3.55
CA VAL A 71 10.84 -4.93 4.55
C VAL A 71 10.16 -4.76 5.90
N GLY A 72 10.01 -3.54 6.42
CA GLY A 72 9.36 -3.35 7.72
C GLY A 72 7.85 -3.60 7.67
N ILE A 73 7.19 -3.30 6.54
CA ILE A 73 5.79 -3.66 6.34
C ILE A 73 5.62 -5.19 6.42
N PHE A 74 6.51 -5.93 5.76
CA PHE A 74 6.48 -7.39 5.75
C PHE A 74 6.75 -7.97 7.14
N ILE A 75 7.77 -7.48 7.85
CA ILE A 75 8.10 -7.92 9.21
C ILE A 75 6.95 -7.59 10.18
N GLY A 76 6.40 -6.38 10.12
CA GLY A 76 5.27 -5.97 10.96
C GLY A 76 4.02 -6.82 10.73
N ALA A 77 3.70 -7.11 9.46
CA ALA A 77 2.60 -8.00 9.10
C ALA A 77 2.85 -9.43 9.60
N LEU A 78 4.09 -9.92 9.52
CA LEU A 78 4.47 -11.25 10.00
C LEU A 78 4.34 -11.36 11.52
N ILE A 79 4.84 -10.38 12.27
CA ILE A 79 4.72 -10.33 13.74
C ILE A 79 3.24 -10.29 14.14
N ALA A 80 2.43 -9.46 13.49
CA ALA A 80 1.00 -9.39 13.75
C ALA A 80 0.29 -10.73 13.46
N ALA A 81 0.63 -11.38 12.35
CA ALA A 81 0.04 -12.68 11.99
C ALA A 81 0.39 -13.79 13.01
N PHE A 82 1.62 -13.80 13.54
CA PHE A 82 2.01 -14.75 14.59
C PHE A 82 1.34 -14.43 15.93
N ALA A 83 1.31 -13.17 16.34
CA ALA A 83 0.69 -12.76 17.60
C ALA A 83 -0.81 -13.09 17.65
N HIS A 84 -1.50 -13.04 16.50
CA HIS A 84 -2.91 -13.37 16.39
C HIS A 84 -3.20 -14.82 15.96
N GLY A 85 -2.18 -15.65 15.72
CA GLY A 85 -2.35 -17.04 15.30
C GLY A 85 -3.01 -17.20 13.91
N GLU A 86 -2.96 -16.17 13.06
CA GLU A 86 -3.59 -16.14 11.73
C GLU A 86 -2.62 -16.54 10.61
N PHE A 87 -1.37 -16.86 10.94
CA PHE A 87 -0.36 -17.27 9.97
C PHE A 87 -0.75 -18.59 9.28
N ARG A 88 -0.98 -18.52 7.97
CA ARG A 88 -1.28 -19.69 7.12
C ARG A 88 -0.52 -19.60 5.82
N ILE A 89 0.22 -20.66 5.49
CA ILE A 89 0.89 -20.79 4.18
C ILE A 89 -0.18 -21.16 3.15
N ARG A 90 -0.36 -20.30 2.14
CA ARG A 90 -1.28 -20.53 1.02
C ARG A 90 -0.48 -20.78 -0.26
N ARG A 91 -0.95 -21.72 -1.09
CA ARG A 91 -0.45 -21.90 -2.46
C ARG A 91 -1.39 -21.25 -3.46
N THR A 92 -0.81 -20.60 -4.46
CA THR A 92 -1.56 -20.02 -5.59
C THR A 92 -1.85 -21.11 -6.61
N HIS A 93 -3.09 -21.17 -7.11
CA HIS A 93 -3.50 -22.17 -8.11
C HIS A 93 -2.70 -22.09 -9.43
N HIS A 94 -2.31 -20.89 -9.88
CA HIS A 94 -1.48 -20.69 -11.07
C HIS A 94 -0.36 -19.69 -10.80
N PRO A 95 0.87 -20.15 -10.51
CA PRO A 95 1.98 -19.27 -10.12
C PRO A 95 2.41 -18.33 -11.24
N ILE A 96 2.46 -18.81 -12.49
CA ILE A 96 2.86 -18.01 -13.66
C ILE A 96 1.88 -16.85 -13.89
N LEU A 97 0.57 -17.14 -13.88
CA LEU A 97 -0.45 -16.12 -14.07
C LEU A 97 -0.41 -15.08 -12.94
N GLY A 98 -0.25 -15.52 -11.69
CA GLY A 98 -0.10 -14.63 -10.55
C GLY A 98 1.13 -13.71 -10.66
N PHE A 99 2.25 -14.24 -11.15
CA PHE A 99 3.46 -13.46 -11.39
C PHE A 99 3.28 -12.39 -12.47
N VAL A 100 2.71 -12.76 -13.62
CA VAL A 100 2.45 -11.81 -14.72
C VAL A 100 1.47 -10.72 -14.27
N LEU A 101 0.38 -11.08 -13.58
CA LEU A 101 -0.57 -10.12 -13.04
C LEU A 101 0.09 -9.19 -12.01
N GLY A 102 0.92 -9.72 -11.11
CA GLY A 102 1.67 -8.92 -10.14
C GLY A 102 2.64 -7.94 -10.80
N PHE A 103 3.36 -8.38 -11.84
CA PHE A 103 4.24 -7.53 -12.63
C PHE A 103 3.48 -6.38 -13.28
N LEU A 104 2.35 -6.65 -13.93
CA LEU A 104 1.52 -5.61 -14.54
C LEU A 104 1.01 -4.62 -13.48
N VAL A 105 0.49 -5.12 -12.35
CA VAL A 105 -0.03 -4.29 -11.25
C VAL A 105 1.04 -3.33 -10.72
N ILE A 106 2.26 -3.81 -10.47
CA ILE A 106 3.33 -2.94 -9.95
C ILE A 106 3.68 -1.83 -10.96
N ASN A 107 3.86 -2.18 -12.25
CA ASN A 107 4.19 -1.19 -13.27
C ASN A 107 3.09 -0.13 -13.42
N PHE A 108 1.83 -0.54 -13.59
CA PHE A 108 0.72 0.42 -13.73
C PHE A 108 0.45 1.22 -12.44
N ALA A 109 0.64 0.60 -11.27
CA ALA A 109 0.52 1.31 -9.99
C ALA A 109 1.59 2.41 -9.84
N LEU A 110 2.81 2.20 -10.35
CA LEU A 110 3.86 3.21 -10.36
C LEU A 110 3.57 4.34 -11.36
N PHE A 111 3.06 4.02 -12.56
CA PHE A 111 2.73 5.03 -13.58
C PHE A 111 1.62 5.98 -13.15
N MET A 112 0.54 5.46 -12.57
CA MET A 112 -0.66 6.26 -12.24
C MET A 112 -0.77 6.62 -10.75
N GLY A 113 0.04 6.02 -9.87
CA GLY A 113 -0.07 6.24 -8.42
C GLY A 113 -1.22 5.47 -7.77
N GLY A 114 -1.35 4.18 -8.07
CA GLY A 114 -2.49 3.32 -7.71
C GLY A 114 -2.66 2.95 -6.23
N CYS A 115 -2.10 3.71 -5.29
CA CYS A 115 -2.26 3.42 -3.86
C CYS A 115 -3.62 3.93 -3.36
N PRO A 116 -4.53 3.04 -2.91
CA PRO A 116 -5.87 3.44 -2.48
C PRO A 116 -5.85 4.41 -1.29
N ILE A 117 -4.90 4.23 -0.37
CA ILE A 117 -4.72 5.11 0.81
C ILE A 117 -4.26 6.51 0.38
N ARG A 118 -3.29 6.59 -0.53
CA ARG A 118 -2.79 7.88 -1.02
C ARG A 118 -3.86 8.62 -1.80
N THR A 119 -4.58 7.93 -2.70
CA THR A 119 -5.65 8.53 -3.49
C THR A 119 -6.82 8.97 -2.63
N SER A 120 -7.18 8.20 -1.59
CA SER A 120 -8.23 8.61 -0.65
C SER A 120 -7.82 9.85 0.15
N LEU A 121 -6.59 9.91 0.67
CA LEU A 121 -6.08 11.09 1.35
C LEU A 121 -6.07 12.32 0.44
N ARG A 122 -5.56 12.21 -0.79
CA ARG A 122 -5.58 13.31 -1.78
C ARG A 122 -7.00 13.79 -2.08
N THR A 123 -7.95 12.87 -2.19
CA THR A 123 -9.37 13.20 -2.39
C THR A 123 -9.90 14.05 -1.24
N MET A 124 -9.53 13.73 0.01
CA MET A 124 -9.91 14.54 1.19
C MET A 124 -9.29 15.94 1.21
N TYR A 125 -8.14 16.12 0.55
CA TYR A 125 -7.54 17.45 0.32
C TYR A 125 -8.20 18.24 -0.83
N GLY A 126 -9.26 17.71 -1.45
CA GLY A 126 -9.99 18.38 -2.54
C GLY A 126 -9.45 18.10 -3.95
N ASP A 127 -8.57 17.12 -4.11
CA ASP A 127 -8.03 16.74 -5.43
C ASP A 127 -9.03 15.89 -6.23
N VAL A 128 -9.65 16.51 -7.24
CA VAL A 128 -10.64 15.87 -8.12
C VAL A 128 -10.02 14.73 -8.96
N VAL A 129 -8.74 14.85 -9.35
CA VAL A 129 -8.05 13.81 -10.12
C VAL A 129 -7.87 12.57 -9.25
N ALA A 130 -7.57 12.75 -7.96
CA ALA A 130 -7.48 11.64 -7.02
C ALA A 130 -8.82 10.94 -6.79
N LEU A 131 -9.93 11.68 -6.80
CA LEU A 131 -11.28 11.10 -6.72
C LEU A 131 -11.58 10.20 -7.91
N LEU A 132 -11.32 10.68 -9.12
CA LEU A 132 -11.49 9.89 -10.35
C LEU A 132 -10.57 8.66 -10.35
N GLY A 133 -9.34 8.82 -9.86
CA GLY A 133 -8.40 7.71 -9.67
C GLY A 133 -8.93 6.66 -8.69
N LEU A 134 -9.52 7.07 -7.58
CA LEU A 134 -10.11 6.17 -6.58
C LEU A 134 -11.31 5.39 -7.14
N ILE A 135 -12.19 6.07 -7.90
CA ILE A 135 -13.32 5.42 -8.59
C ILE A 135 -12.80 4.41 -9.62
N SER A 136 -11.78 4.78 -10.39
CA SER A 136 -11.17 3.89 -11.40
C SER A 136 -10.54 2.65 -10.76
N ILE A 137 -9.86 2.80 -9.61
CA ILE A 137 -9.34 1.68 -8.83
C ILE A 137 -10.49 0.77 -8.38
N ALA A 138 -11.56 1.34 -7.84
CA ALA A 138 -12.72 0.56 -7.37
C ALA A 138 -13.37 -0.24 -8.51
N VAL A 139 -13.65 0.40 -9.65
CA VAL A 139 -14.22 -0.26 -10.84
C VAL A 139 -13.29 -1.35 -11.36
N GLY A 140 -12.00 -1.06 -11.47
CA GLY A 140 -11.00 -2.03 -11.95
C GLY A 140 -10.90 -3.27 -11.06
N VAL A 141 -10.93 -3.09 -9.73
CA VAL A 141 -10.92 -4.21 -8.77
C VAL A 141 -12.21 -5.02 -8.87
N ILE A 142 -13.37 -4.38 -8.99
CA ILE A 142 -14.66 -5.08 -9.12
C ILE A 142 -14.67 -5.92 -10.40
N LEU A 143 -14.35 -5.32 -11.55
CA LEU A 143 -14.31 -6.02 -12.84
C LEU A 143 -13.27 -7.15 -12.83
N GLY A 144 -12.08 -6.90 -12.28
CA GLY A 144 -11.03 -7.91 -12.17
C GLY A 144 -11.42 -9.07 -11.25
N ALA A 145 -12.05 -8.78 -10.12
CA ALA A 145 -12.53 -9.80 -9.18
C ALA A 145 -13.66 -10.63 -9.79
N GLU A 146 -14.64 -9.98 -10.42
CA GLU A 146 -15.74 -10.64 -11.11
C GLU A 146 -15.21 -11.56 -12.23
N PHE A 147 -14.33 -11.07 -13.09
CA PHE A 147 -13.78 -11.85 -14.19
C PHE A 147 -12.89 -13.01 -13.72
N TYR A 148 -12.06 -12.80 -12.68
CA TYR A 148 -11.13 -13.81 -12.19
C TYR A 148 -11.81 -14.87 -11.30
N LEU A 149 -12.74 -14.47 -10.44
CA LEU A 149 -13.41 -15.35 -9.48
C LEU A 149 -14.59 -16.09 -10.10
N LYS A 150 -15.43 -15.44 -10.93
CA LYS A 150 -16.60 -16.11 -11.52
C LYS A 150 -16.26 -17.02 -12.70
N ARG A 151 -15.12 -16.86 -13.37
CA ARG A 151 -14.67 -17.82 -14.39
C ARG A 151 -14.08 -19.11 -13.81
N LYS A 152 -13.81 -19.16 -12.51
CA LYS A 152 -13.20 -20.32 -11.83
C LYS A 152 -14.12 -20.98 -10.81
N ALA A 153 -15.37 -20.53 -10.71
CA ALA A 153 -16.48 -21.23 -10.07
C ALA A 153 -17.27 -21.97 -11.15
#